data_AF-A0A1X2FJA7-F1
#
_entry.id   AF-A0A1X2FJA7-F1
#
_cell.length_a   1.000
_cell.length_b   1.000
_cell.length_c   1.000
_cell.angle_alpha   90.00
_cell.angle_beta   90.00
_cell.angle_gamma   90.00
#
_symmetry.space_group_name_H-M   'P 1'
#
loop_
_entity.id
_entity.type
_entity.pdbx_description
1 polymer ?
#
loop_
_entity_poly.entity_id
_entity_poly.type
_entity_poly.pdbx_seq_one_letter_code
_entity_poly.pdbx_strand_id
1 'polypeptide(L)'
;MTSTGDIEGLVGDCSDEVDETERFLDEYLWLRSFGKTDAAIAHELRTTDAGLVKRLQRAGVRRLELSADHEIDSRLRELIAAEKPFDIWDFAFWFDPSMIASAISAAVRRGLIVRVGSRPGAGRRIGIFQEASAAAAAAEAAAAADVAQNAELAKATVALVRAVRVVA
;
A
#
# COMPACT_ATOMS: atom_id res chain seq x y z
N MET A 1 43.96 -16.90 52.10
CA MET A 1 42.94 -17.75 51.45
C MET A 1 41.90 -16.83 50.85
N THR A 2 42.09 -16.45 49.59
CA THR A 2 41.18 -15.60 48.83
C THR A 2 40.08 -16.48 48.24
N SER A 3 38.86 -16.31 48.74
CA SER A 3 37.66 -16.99 48.24
C SER A 3 37.23 -16.32 46.94
N THR A 4 37.58 -16.95 45.83
CA THR A 4 36.95 -16.77 44.52
C THR A 4 35.59 -17.44 44.60
N GLY A 5 34.52 -16.66 44.50
CA GLY A 5 33.14 -17.16 44.53
C GLY A 5 32.24 -16.26 43.70
N ASP A 6 31.95 -16.76 42.49
CA ASP A 6 30.63 -16.73 41.85
C ASP A 6 30.11 -15.39 41.33
N ILE A 7 30.61 -15.02 40.15
CA ILE A 7 29.83 -14.26 39.16
C ILE A 7 29.28 -15.33 38.20
N GLU A 8 28.20 -15.99 38.61
CA GLU A 8 27.43 -16.84 37.69
C GLU A 8 26.78 -15.95 36.65
N GLY A 9 27.07 -16.29 35.40
CA GLY A 9 26.66 -15.54 34.23
C GLY A 9 25.16 -15.55 34.06
N LEU A 10 24.58 -14.36 34.02
CA LEU A 10 23.27 -14.09 33.44
C LEU A 10 23.40 -14.17 31.91
N VAL A 11 23.64 -15.37 31.37
CA VAL A 11 23.47 -15.64 29.95
C VAL A 11 22.00 -15.93 29.76
N GLY A 12 21.24 -14.85 29.49
CA GLY A 12 19.87 -14.96 28.99
C GLY A 12 19.90 -15.73 27.68
N ASP A 13 19.36 -16.95 27.74
CA ASP A 13 19.13 -17.81 26.59
C ASP A 13 18.12 -17.12 25.65
N CYS A 14 18.62 -16.48 24.59
CA CYS A 14 17.81 -15.83 23.57
C CYS A 14 17.53 -16.75 22.37
N SER A 15 17.71 -18.07 22.50
CA SER A 15 17.63 -19.01 21.36
C SER A 15 16.23 -19.57 21.09
N ASP A 16 15.32 -19.61 22.07
CA ASP A 16 14.04 -20.32 21.95
C ASP A 16 12.94 -19.52 21.22
N GLU A 17 13.00 -18.18 21.22
CA GLU A 17 11.94 -17.33 20.62
C GLU A 17 11.91 -17.40 19.07
N VAL A 18 13.04 -17.73 18.44
CA VAL A 18 13.13 -17.85 16.97
C VAL A 18 12.41 -19.12 16.49
N ASP A 19 12.56 -20.22 17.22
CA ASP A 19 11.97 -21.52 16.87
C ASP A 19 10.43 -21.51 17.02
N GLU A 20 9.87 -20.80 18.02
CA GLU A 20 8.40 -20.64 18.13
C GLU A 20 7.83 -19.80 16.99
N THR A 21 8.55 -18.77 16.55
CA THR A 21 8.11 -17.87 15.48
C THR A 21 8.10 -18.57 14.13
N GLU A 22 9.13 -19.37 13.83
CA GLU A 22 9.22 -20.16 12.60
C GLU A 22 8.14 -21.25 12.55
N ARG A 23 7.92 -21.99 13.65
CA ARG A 23 6.85 -23.00 13.72
C ARG A 23 5.47 -22.40 13.53
N PHE A 24 5.20 -21.25 14.14
CA PHE A 24 3.95 -20.52 13.92
C PHE A 24 3.80 -20.11 12.45
N LEU A 25 4.88 -19.66 11.81
CA LEU A 25 4.86 -19.25 10.41
C LEU A 25 4.51 -20.42 9.48
N ASP A 26 5.16 -21.56 9.67
CA ASP A 26 4.94 -22.77 8.88
C ASP A 26 3.50 -23.26 9.03
N GLU A 27 2.97 -23.28 10.26
CA GLU A 27 1.59 -23.66 10.52
C GLU A 27 0.61 -22.66 9.88
N TYR A 28 0.88 -21.35 9.98
CA TYR A 28 0.08 -20.31 9.34
C TYR A 28 0.06 -20.46 7.82
N LEU A 29 1.22 -20.63 7.18
CA LEU A 29 1.35 -20.79 5.73
C LEU A 29 0.71 -22.09 5.24
N TRP A 30 0.86 -23.18 6.00
CA TRP A 30 0.18 -24.45 5.73
C TRP A 30 -1.34 -24.27 5.76
N LEU A 31 -1.91 -23.63 6.80
CA LEU A 31 -3.35 -23.35 6.87
C LEU A 31 -3.83 -22.43 5.74
N ARG A 32 -3.03 -21.41 5.37
CA ARG A 32 -3.33 -20.55 4.20
C ARG A 32 -3.32 -21.32 2.89
N SER A 33 -2.49 -22.35 2.75
CA SER A 33 -2.44 -23.18 1.54
C SER A 33 -3.75 -23.94 1.27
N PHE A 34 -4.56 -24.19 2.30
CA PHE A 34 -5.93 -24.74 2.16
C PHE A 34 -6.99 -23.68 1.85
N GLY A 35 -6.60 -22.43 1.61
CA GLY A 35 -7.52 -21.33 1.34
C GLY A 35 -8.25 -20.81 2.58
N LYS A 36 -7.77 -21.12 3.80
CA LYS A 36 -8.39 -20.57 5.02
C LYS A 36 -8.18 -19.05 5.10
N THR A 37 -9.22 -18.34 5.53
CA THR A 37 -9.14 -16.90 5.82
C THR A 37 -8.40 -16.67 7.14
N ASP A 38 -7.83 -15.48 7.35
CA ASP A 38 -7.13 -15.15 8.60
C ASP A 38 -8.03 -15.31 9.83
N ALA A 39 -9.33 -15.03 9.72
CA ALA A 39 -10.30 -15.25 10.80
C ALA A 39 -10.49 -16.75 11.11
N ALA A 40 -10.60 -17.59 10.08
CA ALA A 40 -10.68 -19.04 10.25
C ALA A 40 -9.40 -19.61 10.86
N ILE A 41 -8.24 -19.08 10.47
CA ILE A 41 -6.94 -19.45 11.03
C ILE A 41 -6.82 -19.00 12.50
N ALA A 42 -7.28 -17.79 12.84
CA ALA A 42 -7.28 -17.32 14.22
C ALA A 42 -8.12 -18.26 15.11
N HIS A 43 -9.30 -18.65 14.63
CA HIS A 43 -10.15 -19.61 15.32
C HIS A 43 -9.48 -20.98 15.48
N GLU A 44 -8.87 -21.52 14.42
CA GLU A 44 -8.16 -22.81 14.44
C GLU A 44 -7.01 -22.81 15.46
N LEU A 45 -6.21 -21.74 15.46
CA LEU A 45 -5.07 -21.55 16.37
C LEU A 45 -5.50 -21.09 17.77
N ARG A 46 -6.81 -21.06 18.05
CA ARG A 46 -7.40 -20.62 19.33
C ARG A 46 -6.87 -19.27 19.80
N THR A 47 -6.67 -18.35 18.87
CA THR A 47 -6.20 -16.99 19.14
C THR A 47 -7.25 -15.96 18.71
N THR A 48 -7.09 -14.73 19.17
CA THR A 48 -7.92 -13.62 18.68
C THR A 48 -7.38 -13.09 17.36
N ASP A 49 -8.21 -12.46 16.55
CA ASP A 49 -7.74 -11.81 15.31
C ASP A 49 -6.59 -10.82 15.57
N ALA A 50 -6.70 -10.05 16.66
CA ALA A 50 -5.64 -9.14 17.10
C ALA A 50 -4.37 -9.88 17.56
N GLY A 51 -4.52 -11.05 18.19
CA GLY A 51 -3.42 -11.93 18.57
C GLY A 51 -2.68 -12.49 17.35
N LEU A 52 -3.43 -12.98 16.37
CA LEU A 52 -2.89 -13.45 15.10
C LEU A 52 -2.12 -12.35 14.37
N VAL A 53 -2.69 -11.14 14.29
CA VAL A 53 -2.01 -9.98 13.69
C VAL A 53 -0.67 -9.70 14.37
N LYS A 54 -0.63 -9.69 15.70
CA LYS A 54 0.61 -9.42 16.45
C LYS A 54 1.66 -10.52 16.21
N ARG A 55 1.25 -11.78 16.15
CA ARG A 55 2.16 -12.91 15.85
C ARG A 55 2.72 -12.82 14.42
N LEU A 56 1.88 -12.53 13.44
CA LEU A 56 2.32 -12.29 12.06
C LEU A 56 3.30 -11.11 11.96
N GLN A 57 3.03 -10.02 12.68
CA GLN A 57 3.93 -8.86 12.76
C GLN A 57 5.30 -9.23 13.34
N ARG A 58 5.34 -10.03 14.41
CA ARG A 58 6.59 -10.53 15.00
C ARG A 58 7.37 -11.41 14.04
N ALA A 59 6.67 -12.24 13.26
CA ALA A 59 7.25 -13.08 12.24
C ALA A 59 7.64 -12.31 10.95
N GLY A 60 7.52 -10.98 10.93
CA GLY A 60 7.82 -10.16 9.75
C GLY A 60 6.82 -10.31 8.59
N VAL A 61 5.77 -11.11 8.77
CA VAL A 61 4.72 -11.30 7.76
C VAL A 61 3.68 -10.20 7.91
N ARG A 62 3.67 -9.29 6.94
CA ARG A 62 2.59 -8.31 6.81
C ARG A 62 1.41 -9.01 6.18
N ARG A 63 0.23 -8.91 6.80
CA ARG A 63 -1.04 -9.39 6.21
C ARG A 63 -1.12 -8.97 4.75
N LEU A 64 -1.38 -9.91 3.85
CA LEU A 64 -1.61 -9.59 2.43
C LEU A 64 -2.85 -8.69 2.27
N GLU A 65 -3.81 -8.85 3.17
CA GLU A 65 -5.09 -8.15 3.20
C GLU A 65 -4.89 -6.66 3.54
N LEU A 66 -5.54 -5.79 2.78
CA LEU A 66 -5.54 -4.32 2.92
C LEU A 66 -6.67 -3.86 3.84
N SER A 67 -7.74 -4.65 3.95
CA SER A 67 -8.89 -4.43 4.82
C SER A 67 -9.21 -5.71 5.61
N ALA A 68 -9.82 -5.56 6.79
CA ALA A 68 -10.40 -6.69 7.52
C ALA A 68 -11.69 -7.19 6.86
N ASP A 69 -12.34 -6.33 6.08
CA ASP A 69 -13.50 -6.67 5.26
C ASP A 69 -13.04 -7.18 3.89
N HIS A 70 -13.39 -8.44 3.59
CA HIS A 70 -12.98 -9.11 2.37
C HIS A 70 -13.56 -8.48 1.10
N GLU A 71 -14.78 -7.92 1.17
CA GLU A 71 -15.40 -7.27 0.01
C GLU A 71 -14.69 -5.95 -0.32
N ILE A 72 -14.32 -5.18 0.71
CA ILE A 72 -13.54 -3.94 0.55
C ILE A 72 -12.15 -4.26 0.00
N ASP A 73 -11.47 -5.30 0.53
CA ASP A 73 -10.16 -5.73 0.06
C ASP A 73 -10.20 -6.18 -1.41
N SER A 74 -11.19 -7.01 -1.77
CA SER A 74 -11.38 -7.50 -3.13
C SER A 74 -11.67 -6.35 -4.10
N ARG A 75 -12.58 -5.45 -3.73
CA ARG A 75 -12.91 -4.28 -4.55
C ARG A 75 -11.72 -3.34 -4.73
N LEU A 76 -10.94 -3.11 -3.68
CA LEU A 76 -9.73 -2.30 -3.77
C LEU A 76 -8.70 -2.93 -4.70
N ARG A 77 -8.51 -4.26 -4.65
CA ARG A 77 -7.62 -4.97 -5.58
C ARG A 77 -8.09 -4.88 -7.03
N GLU A 78 -9.39 -4.98 -7.29
CA GLU A 78 -9.96 -4.77 -8.63
C GLU A 78 -9.66 -3.37 -9.16
N LEU A 79 -9.85 -2.33 -8.33
CA LEU A 79 -9.57 -0.94 -8.70
C LEU A 79 -8.08 -0.72 -8.99
N ILE A 80 -7.20 -1.35 -8.22
CA ILE A 80 -5.74 -1.32 -8.46
C ILE A 80 -5.40 -2.01 -9.78
N ALA A 81 -5.90 -3.23 -9.99
CA ALA A 81 -5.64 -4.01 -11.20
C ALA A 81 -6.20 -3.38 -12.47
N ALA A 82 -7.24 -2.53 -12.36
CA ALA A 82 -7.75 -1.76 -13.48
C ALA A 82 -6.81 -0.64 -13.94
N GLU A 83 -5.77 -0.31 -13.16
CA GLU A 83 -4.76 0.73 -13.45
C GLU A 83 -5.34 2.13 -13.73
N LYS A 84 -6.62 2.35 -13.41
CA LYS A 84 -7.32 3.62 -13.63
C LYS A 84 -7.35 4.46 -12.35
N PRO A 85 -7.39 5.79 -12.47
CA PRO A 85 -7.63 6.65 -11.31
C PRO A 85 -9.00 6.36 -10.69
N PHE A 86 -9.04 6.20 -9.36
CA PHE A 86 -10.24 5.94 -8.58
C PHE A 86 -10.28 6.78 -7.30
N ASP A 87 -11.45 6.90 -6.68
CA ASP A 87 -11.67 7.56 -5.41
C ASP A 87 -12.56 6.74 -4.45
N ILE A 88 -12.92 7.32 -3.31
CA ILE A 88 -13.71 6.63 -2.27
C ILE A 88 -15.14 6.28 -2.73
N TRP A 89 -15.67 6.96 -3.75
CA TRP A 89 -17.01 6.73 -4.28
C TRP A 89 -17.08 5.63 -5.34
N ASP A 90 -15.93 5.12 -5.80
CA ASP A 90 -15.87 3.94 -6.67
C ASP A 90 -16.15 2.62 -5.92
N PHE A 91 -16.30 2.72 -4.59
CA PHE A 91 -16.80 1.67 -3.71
C PHE A 91 -18.33 1.77 -3.59
N ALA A 92 -18.99 0.64 -3.36
CA ALA A 92 -20.44 0.62 -3.19
C ALA A 92 -20.87 1.44 -1.94
N PHE A 93 -22.03 2.09 -2.03
CA PHE A 93 -22.50 3.04 -1.01
C PHE A 93 -22.76 2.43 0.37
N TRP A 94 -22.90 1.10 0.46
CA TRP A 94 -23.16 0.40 1.71
C TRP A 94 -21.90 0.13 2.56
N PHE A 95 -20.70 0.31 2.00
CA PHE A 95 -19.46 0.17 2.76
C PHE A 95 -19.23 1.39 3.65
N ASP A 96 -18.74 1.15 4.87
CA ASP A 96 -18.36 2.23 5.78
C ASP A 96 -17.17 3.02 5.20
N PRO A 97 -17.33 4.35 4.96
CA PRO A 97 -16.25 5.20 4.47
C PRO A 97 -14.99 5.17 5.35
N SER A 98 -15.14 4.92 6.65
CA SER A 98 -14.01 4.85 7.58
C SER A 98 -13.11 3.64 7.29
N MET A 99 -13.73 2.49 6.97
CA MET A 99 -13.03 1.26 6.60
C MET A 99 -12.36 1.39 5.24
N ILE A 100 -13.05 1.99 4.26
CA ILE A 100 -12.46 2.26 2.94
C ILE A 100 -11.24 3.17 3.08
N ALA A 101 -11.33 4.25 3.85
CA ALA A 101 -10.22 5.18 4.07
C ALA A 101 -9.02 4.50 4.74
N SER A 102 -9.28 3.58 5.69
CA SER A 102 -8.24 2.77 6.33
C SER A 102 -7.54 1.85 5.31
N ALA A 103 -8.31 1.16 4.47
CA ALA A 103 -7.79 0.25 3.44
C ALA A 103 -6.96 1.01 2.38
N ILE A 104 -7.45 2.16 1.90
CA ILE A 104 -6.70 3.05 1.01
C ILE A 104 -5.40 3.50 1.68
N SER A 105 -5.45 3.92 2.95
CA SER A 105 -4.27 4.34 3.69
C SER A 105 -3.24 3.21 3.83
N ALA A 106 -3.70 1.97 4.05
CA ALA A 106 -2.84 0.80 4.09
C ALA A 106 -2.19 0.53 2.72
N ALA A 107 -2.95 0.62 1.62
CA ALA A 107 -2.44 0.45 0.27
C ALA A 107 -1.40 1.52 -0.11
N VAL A 108 -1.62 2.78 0.27
CA VAL A 108 -0.65 3.86 0.09
C VAL A 108 0.64 3.59 0.86
N ARG A 109 0.56 3.20 2.14
CA ARG A 109 1.76 2.89 2.96
C ARG A 109 2.56 1.70 2.42
N ARG A 110 1.88 0.78 1.73
CA ARG A 110 2.50 -0.37 1.07
C ARG A 110 3.05 -0.05 -0.33
N GLY A 111 2.85 1.18 -0.82
CA GLY A 111 3.30 1.60 -2.14
C GLY A 111 2.53 0.97 -3.30
N LEU A 112 1.35 0.40 -3.06
CA LEU A 112 0.51 -0.20 -4.11
C LEU A 112 -0.21 0.86 -4.94
N ILE A 113 -0.55 1.98 -4.30
CA ILE A 113 -1.25 3.11 -4.92
C ILE A 113 -0.60 4.41 -4.51
N VAL A 114 -0.73 5.41 -5.37
CA VAL A 114 -0.29 6.78 -5.13
C VAL A 114 -1.45 7.74 -5.34
N ARG A 115 -1.40 8.87 -4.64
CA ARG A 115 -2.38 9.94 -4.82
C ARG A 115 -1.98 10.80 -6.01
N VAL A 116 -2.77 10.75 -7.08
CA VAL A 116 -2.54 11.50 -8.32
C VAL A 116 -3.28 12.84 -8.36
N GLY A 117 -4.26 13.04 -7.46
CA GLY A 117 -5.00 14.28 -7.45
C GLY A 117 -5.98 14.46 -6.29
N SER A 118 -6.84 15.45 -6.46
CA SER A 118 -7.96 15.65 -5.54
C SER A 118 -9.16 16.29 -6.23
N ARG A 119 -10.36 15.82 -5.87
CA ARG A 119 -11.64 16.38 -6.32
C ARG A 119 -12.31 17.16 -5.18
N PRO A 120 -12.97 18.29 -5.44
CA PRO A 120 -13.83 18.94 -4.45
C PRO A 120 -15.00 18.01 -4.08
N GLY A 121 -15.22 17.78 -2.78
CA GLY A 121 -16.35 17.04 -2.24
C GLY A 121 -17.08 17.87 -1.17
N ALA A 122 -18.20 17.35 -0.67
CA ALA A 122 -19.02 18.00 0.37
C ALA A 122 -18.21 18.26 1.65
N GLY A 123 -17.63 19.47 1.76
CA GLY A 123 -16.85 19.93 2.92
C GLY A 123 -15.40 19.43 3.00
N ARG A 124 -14.93 18.55 2.10
CA ARG A 124 -13.53 18.07 2.09
C ARG A 124 -13.04 17.75 0.68
N ARG A 125 -11.72 17.84 0.47
CA ARG A 125 -11.07 17.37 -0.77
C ARG A 125 -10.94 15.86 -0.74
N ILE A 126 -11.56 15.18 -1.71
CA ILE A 126 -11.46 13.74 -1.89
C ILE A 126 -10.18 13.44 -2.67
N GLY A 127 -9.37 12.49 -2.22
CA GLY A 127 -8.18 12.06 -2.94
C GLY A 127 -8.54 11.19 -4.15
N ILE A 128 -7.83 11.39 -5.25
CA ILE A 128 -7.86 10.48 -6.40
C ILE A 128 -6.57 9.65 -6.34
N PHE A 129 -6.70 8.34 -6.43
CA PHE A 129 -5.64 7.36 -6.28
C PHE A 129 -5.51 6.52 -7.54
N GLN A 130 -4.30 6.04 -7.83
CA GLN A 130 -4.02 5.15 -8.96
C GLN A 130 -2.91 4.18 -8.55
N GLU A 131 -2.83 3.03 -9.21
CA GLU A 131 -1.69 2.10 -9.06
C GLU A 131 -0.35 2.84 -9.32
N ALA A 132 0.67 2.50 -8.53
CA ALA A 132 1.92 3.27 -8.47
C ALA A 132 2.72 3.25 -9.78
N SER A 133 2.82 2.09 -10.44
CA SER A 133 3.54 1.96 -11.71
C SER A 133 2.80 2.64 -12.88
N ALA A 134 1.48 2.50 -12.94
CA ALA A 134 0.61 3.15 -13.92
C ALA A 134 0.64 4.66 -13.76
N ALA A 135 0.65 5.16 -12.52
CA ALA A 135 0.81 6.59 -12.25
C ALA A 135 2.18 7.12 -12.68
N ALA A 136 3.25 6.36 -12.50
CA ALA A 136 4.58 6.74 -12.97
C ALA A 136 4.64 6.80 -14.50
N ALA A 137 4.07 5.80 -15.20
CA ALA A 137 3.98 5.78 -16.65
C ALA A 137 3.14 6.95 -17.19
N ALA A 138 2.02 7.27 -16.53
CA ALA A 138 1.19 8.42 -16.89
C ALA A 138 1.91 9.76 -16.68
N ALA A 139 2.68 9.89 -15.60
CA ALA A 139 3.48 11.09 -15.34
C ALA A 139 4.59 11.28 -16.38
N GLU A 140 5.26 10.21 -16.79
CA GLU A 140 6.28 10.24 -17.83
C GLU A 140 5.68 10.60 -19.21
N ALA A 141 4.53 10.02 -19.54
CA ALA A 141 3.80 10.37 -20.77
C ALA A 141 3.34 11.83 -20.79
N ALA A 142 2.86 12.36 -19.66
CA ALA A 142 2.48 13.76 -19.52
C ALA A 142 3.69 14.70 -19.69
N ALA A 143 4.82 14.37 -19.08
CA ALA A 143 6.06 15.15 -19.25
C ALA A 143 6.54 15.15 -20.72
N ALA A 144 6.43 14.03 -21.42
CA ALA A 144 6.76 13.96 -22.85
C ALA A 144 5.82 14.83 -23.71
N ALA A 145 4.52 14.87 -23.38
CA ALA A 145 3.54 15.71 -24.07
C ALA A 145 3.80 17.20 -23.82
N ASP A 146 4.12 17.60 -22.58
CA ASP A 146 4.45 18.99 -22.23
C ASP A 146 5.70 19.48 -22.98
N VAL A 147 6.72 18.63 -23.13
CA VAL A 147 7.93 18.94 -23.91
C VAL A 147 7.59 19.16 -25.39
N ALA A 148 6.72 18.31 -25.97
CA ALA A 148 6.28 18.45 -27.35
C ALA A 148 5.47 19.75 -27.58
N GLN A 149 4.55 20.08 -26.66
CA GLN A 149 3.72 21.27 -26.75
C GLN A 149 4.55 22.56 -26.58
N ASN A 150 5.51 22.56 -25.67
CA ASN A 150 6.45 23.68 -25.50
C ASN A 150 7.36 23.87 -26.74
N ALA A 151 7.78 22.78 -27.40
CA ALA A 151 8.53 22.86 -28.64
C ALA A 151 7.69 23.44 -29.79
N GLU A 152 6.39 23.13 -29.85
CA GLU A 152 5.48 23.68 -30.85
C GLU A 152 5.21 25.17 -30.62
N LEU A 153 4.98 25.58 -29.36
CA LEU A 153 4.87 26.99 -28.98
C LEU A 153 6.14 27.76 -29.34
N ALA A 154 7.33 27.21 -29.06
CA ALA A 154 8.59 27.83 -29.42
C ALA A 154 8.74 28.02 -30.95
N LYS A 155 8.34 27.02 -31.76
CA LYS A 155 8.33 27.15 -33.22
C LYS A 155 7.38 28.26 -33.69
N ALA A 156 6.18 28.32 -33.11
CA ALA A 156 5.19 29.36 -33.42
C ALA A 156 5.71 30.76 -33.06
N THR A 157 6.37 30.91 -31.90
CA THR A 157 6.98 32.19 -31.50
C THR A 157 8.10 32.62 -32.47
N VAL A 158 8.98 31.72 -32.87
CA VAL A 158 10.07 32.03 -33.83
C VAL A 158 9.50 32.43 -35.19
N ALA A 159 8.45 31.75 -35.67
CA ALA A 159 7.78 32.10 -36.92
C ALA A 159 7.15 33.50 -36.85
N LEU A 160 6.49 33.83 -35.74
CA LEU A 160 5.89 35.15 -35.52
C LEU A 160 6.96 36.26 -35.51
N VAL A 161 8.06 36.07 -34.78
CA VAL A 161 9.17 37.05 -34.71
C VAL A 161 9.81 37.26 -36.09
N ARG A 162 9.98 36.20 -36.88
CA ARG A 162 10.47 36.33 -38.27
C ARG A 162 9.51 37.11 -39.16
N ALA A 163 8.21 36.84 -39.07
CA ALA A 163 7.20 37.55 -39.85
C ALA A 163 7.19 39.05 -39.53
N VAL A 164 7.27 39.41 -38.25
CA VAL A 164 7.32 40.82 -37.80
C VAL A 164 8.56 41.54 -38.34
N ARG A 165 9.72 40.88 -38.39
CA ARG A 165 10.97 41.46 -38.91
C ARG A 165 11.00 41.72 -40.42
N VAL A 166 10.14 41.07 -41.20
CA VAL A 166 10.07 41.25 -42.66
C VAL A 166 9.14 42.42 -43.05
N VAL A 167 8.27 42.83 -42.13
CA VAL A 167 7.27 43.89 -42.35
C VAL A 167 7.76 45.28 -41.88
N ALA A 168 8.82 45.33 -41.06
CA ALA A 168 9.47 46.56 -40.61
C ALA A 168 10.67 46.93 -41.49
#